data_AF-A0A1D1YYC2-F1
#
_entry.id   AF-A0A1D1YYC2-F1
#
_cell.length_a   1.000
_cell.length_b   1.000
_cell.length_c   1.000
_cell.angle_alpha   90.00
_cell.angle_beta   90.00
_cell.angle_gamma   90.00
#
_symmetry.space_group_name_H-M   'P 1'
#
loop_
_entity.id
_entity.type
_entity.pdbx_description
1 polymer ?
#
loop_
_entity_poly.entity_id
_entity_poly.type
_entity_poly.pdbx_seq_one_letter_code
_entity_poly.pdbx_strand_id
1 'polypeptide(L)'
;CSCTAYAAADVRGGGTGCITWSGGLLDMMSLTTSDQELYLRVGAPDPASDSRRKKSNQLRILASVVSVVSVVVLLLLYGFWMKRKTEHKTKTGRRKSHDNGMVDVKEMELRLFDFENIILATNNFSIDNKIGEGGFGTVYKGTMEDGQEVAVKRLSCTSVQGVGEFMNEVKL
;
A
#
# COMPACT_ATOMS: atom_id res chain seq x y z
N CYS A 1 57.02 21.36 1.20
CA CYS A 1 56.47 22.60 1.80
C CYS A 1 55.42 22.23 2.85
N SER A 2 55.73 22.42 4.13
CA SER A 2 54.96 21.95 5.30
C SER A 2 54.21 23.06 6.06
N CYS A 3 54.14 24.27 5.51
CA CYS A 3 53.46 25.41 6.14
C CYS A 3 51.94 25.32 5.95
N THR A 4 51.20 25.32 7.06
CA THR A 4 49.73 25.25 7.14
C THR A 4 49.11 26.65 7.29
N ALA A 5 49.77 27.57 8.01
CA ALA A 5 49.31 28.95 8.22
C ALA A 5 50.48 29.90 8.49
N TYR A 6 50.28 31.20 8.26
CA TYR A 6 51.22 32.25 8.67
C TYR A 6 50.51 33.55 9.08
N ALA A 7 51.18 34.37 9.89
CA ALA A 7 50.71 35.69 10.32
C ALA A 7 51.90 36.67 10.48
N ALA A 8 51.62 37.98 10.40
CA ALA A 8 52.61 39.01 10.68
C ALA A 8 52.88 39.08 12.20
N ALA A 9 54.15 39.08 12.59
CA ALA A 9 54.56 39.29 13.97
C ALA A 9 54.74 40.79 14.23
N ASP A 10 53.99 41.37 15.16
CA ASP A 10 54.23 42.75 15.62
C ASP A 10 55.39 42.76 16.63
N VAL A 11 56.53 43.31 16.19
CA VAL A 11 57.73 43.47 17.02
C VAL A 11 57.78 44.92 17.49
N ARG A 12 57.39 45.16 18.75
CA ARG A 12 57.48 46.46 19.41
C ARG A 12 58.91 46.99 19.36
N GLY A 13 59.20 47.87 18.40
CA GLY A 13 60.55 48.35 18.10
C GLY A 13 60.88 48.55 16.62
N GLY A 14 59.92 48.37 15.70
CA GLY A 14 60.11 48.68 14.27
C GLY A 14 60.72 47.54 13.44
N GLY A 15 60.71 46.31 13.96
CA GLY A 15 61.12 45.12 13.21
C GLY A 15 59.94 44.46 12.47
N THR A 16 60.21 43.85 11.32
CA THR A 16 59.24 43.02 10.59
C THR A 16 59.55 41.54 10.79
N GLY A 17 58.59 40.75 11.28
CA GLY A 17 58.72 39.30 11.46
C GLY A 17 57.47 38.52 11.01
N CYS A 18 57.58 37.20 10.88
CA CYS A 18 56.43 36.33 10.58
C CYS A 18 56.39 35.11 11.51
N ILE A 19 55.18 34.66 11.83
CA ILE A 19 54.92 33.43 12.58
C ILE A 19 54.36 32.41 11.59
N THR A 20 54.93 31.21 11.56
CA THR A 20 54.47 30.12 10.66
C THR A 20 54.12 28.89 11.47
N TRP A 21 53.04 28.20 11.08
CA TRP A 21 52.63 26.93 11.68
C TRP A 21 52.83 25.79 10.69
N SER A 22 53.41 24.69 11.17
CA SER A 22 53.58 23.45 10.41
C SER A 22 52.91 22.30 11.17
N GLY A 23 51.67 21.98 10.81
CA GLY A 23 50.85 20.97 11.50
C GLY A 23 49.51 21.52 12.02
N GLY A 24 49.05 20.99 13.16
CA GLY A 24 47.80 21.41 13.83
C GLY A 24 47.97 22.69 14.65
N LEU A 25 46.96 23.57 14.63
CA LEU A 25 46.94 24.87 15.33
C LEU A 25 46.58 24.68 16.81
N LEU A 26 47.50 24.12 17.60
CA LEU A 26 47.22 23.71 18.99
C LEU A 26 47.47 24.79 20.04
N ASP A 27 48.05 25.94 19.68
CA ASP A 27 48.40 27.00 20.64
C ASP A 27 48.02 28.39 20.11
N MET A 28 46.71 28.63 19.97
CA MET A 28 46.15 29.92 19.58
C MET A 28 45.54 30.60 20.81
N MET A 29 46.26 31.52 21.44
CA MET A 29 45.66 32.43 22.42
C MET A 29 44.88 33.53 21.70
N SER A 30 43.58 33.59 21.95
CA SER A 30 42.69 34.68 21.53
C SER A 30 43.00 35.95 22.34
N LEU A 31 43.99 36.72 21.93
CA LEU A 31 44.17 38.09 22.41
C LEU A 31 43.35 39.02 21.52
N THR A 32 42.12 39.34 21.98
CA THR A 32 41.21 40.29 21.34
C THR A 32 41.72 41.72 21.50
N THR A 33 42.81 42.07 20.83
CA THR A 33 43.22 43.46 20.66
C THR A 33 44.09 43.60 19.41
N SER A 34 43.46 44.15 18.35
CA SER A 34 44.07 44.78 17.18
C SER A 34 44.61 43.88 16.05
N ASP A 35 43.84 43.83 14.96
CA ASP A 35 44.24 43.84 13.53
C ASP A 35 45.29 42.85 12.99
N GLN A 36 45.56 41.73 13.66
CA GLN A 36 46.45 40.69 13.13
C GLN A 36 45.70 39.69 12.25
N GLU A 37 45.85 39.83 10.92
CA GLU A 37 45.28 38.90 9.93
C GLU A 37 46.04 37.57 9.87
N LEU A 38 45.31 36.46 10.03
CA LEU A 38 45.83 35.09 9.92
C LEU A 38 45.54 34.50 8.54
N TYR A 39 46.58 34.02 7.85
CA TYR A 39 46.46 33.43 6.52
C TYR A 39 46.58 31.89 6.61
N LEU A 40 45.53 31.18 6.17
CA LEU A 40 45.49 29.71 6.14
C LEU A 40 45.65 29.17 4.73
N ARG A 41 46.45 28.11 4.58
CA ARG A 41 46.56 27.37 3.33
C ARG A 41 45.41 26.37 3.21
N VAL A 42 44.37 26.73 2.45
CA VAL A 42 43.24 25.84 2.16
C VAL A 42 43.56 25.00 0.91
N GLY A 43 43.44 23.68 1.02
CA GLY A 43 43.54 22.79 -0.14
C GLY A 43 42.43 23.08 -1.15
N ALA A 44 42.73 23.04 -2.44
CA ALA A 44 41.72 23.25 -3.47
C ALA A 44 40.61 22.18 -3.34
N PRO A 45 39.32 22.56 -3.46
CA PRO A 45 38.24 21.58 -3.42
C PRO A 45 38.37 20.60 -4.58
N ASP A 46 38.43 19.30 -4.28
CA ASP A 46 38.58 18.24 -5.28
C ASP A 46 37.32 18.12 -6.17
N PRO A 47 37.38 18.48 -7.47
CA PRO A 47 36.20 18.45 -8.36
C PRO A 47 35.68 17.04 -8.62
N ALA A 48 36.53 16.02 -8.44
CA ALA A 48 36.18 14.61 -8.56
C ALA A 48 35.30 14.08 -7.40
N SER A 49 35.28 14.77 -6.26
CA SER A 49 34.46 14.40 -5.11
C SER A 49 33.03 14.92 -5.25
N ASP A 50 32.86 16.15 -5.73
CA ASP A 50 31.57 16.81 -5.91
C ASP A 50 30.74 16.18 -7.04
N SER A 51 31.39 15.87 -8.17
CA SER A 51 30.74 15.16 -9.30
C SER A 51 30.22 13.77 -8.91
N ARG A 52 30.97 13.00 -8.11
CA ARG A 52 30.53 11.71 -7.57
C ARG A 52 29.35 11.85 -6.61
N ARG A 53 29.38 12.85 -5.72
CA ARG A 53 28.29 13.14 -4.78
C ARG A 53 27.01 13.57 -5.50
N LYS A 54 27.12 14.39 -6.55
CA LYS A 54 25.98 14.78 -7.38
C LYS A 54 25.37 13.60 -8.11
N LYS A 55 26.19 12.71 -8.68
CA LYS A 55 25.72 11.51 -9.39
C LYS A 55 25.01 10.51 -8.46
N SER A 56 25.53 10.28 -7.25
CA SER A 56 24.90 9.37 -6.28
C SER A 56 23.57 9.92 -5.74
N ASN A 57 23.49 11.23 -5.48
CA ASN A 57 22.24 11.86 -5.05
C ASN A 57 21.17 11.82 -6.14
N GLN A 58 21.54 12.09 -7.40
CA GLN A 58 20.64 11.96 -8.55
C GLN A 58 20.09 10.53 -8.69
N LEU A 59 20.94 9.51 -8.52
CA LEU A 59 20.52 8.11 -8.59
C LEU A 59 19.56 7.73 -7.46
N ARG A 60 19.80 8.23 -6.24
CA ARG A 60 18.92 8.01 -5.08
C ARG A 60 17.54 8.65 -5.25
N ILE A 61 17.50 9.89 -5.78
CA ILE A 61 16.24 10.60 -6.05
C ILE A 61 15.45 9.88 -7.16
N LEU A 62 16.12 9.47 -8.24
CA LEU A 62 15.45 8.74 -9.31
C LEU A 62 14.85 7.40 -8.81
N ALA A 63 15.61 6.66 -8.01
CA ALA A 63 15.14 5.39 -7.43
C ALA A 63 13.93 5.58 -6.50
N SER A 64 13.91 6.64 -5.67
CA SER A 64 12.78 6.90 -4.77
C SER A 64 11.52 7.30 -5.54
N VAL A 65 11.64 8.13 -6.58
CA VAL A 65 10.51 8.53 -7.44
C VAL A 65 9.93 7.32 -8.17
N VAL A 66 10.78 6.48 -8.78
CA VAL A 66 10.34 5.28 -9.50
C VAL A 66 9.60 4.32 -8.58
N SER A 67 10.09 4.12 -7.35
CA SER A 67 9.43 3.28 -6.35
C SER A 67 8.01 3.78 -6.03
N VAL A 68 7.84 5.06 -5.71
CA VAL A 68 6.52 5.65 -5.40
C VAL A 68 5.57 5.53 -6.59
N VAL A 69 6.03 5.87 -7.79
CA VAL A 69 5.21 5.78 -9.01
C VAL A 69 4.76 4.33 -9.26
N SER A 70 5.64 3.34 -9.07
CA SER A 70 5.30 1.93 -9.24
C SER A 70 4.17 1.48 -8.30
N VAL A 71 4.22 1.89 -7.03
CA VAL A 71 3.21 1.54 -6.03
C VAL A 71 1.86 2.16 -6.39
N VAL A 72 1.85 3.43 -6.81
CA VAL A 72 0.63 4.13 -7.24
C VAL A 72 0.01 3.44 -8.45
N VAL A 73 0.81 3.06 -9.45
CA VAL A 73 0.32 2.33 -10.64
C VAL A 73 -0.27 0.98 -10.24
N LEU A 74 0.37 0.23 -9.35
CA LEU A 74 -0.16 -1.06 -8.87
C LEU A 74 -1.50 -0.90 -8.13
N LEU A 75 -1.66 0.13 -7.30
CA LEU A 75 -2.92 0.43 -6.60
C LEU A 75 -4.03 0.80 -7.59
N LEU A 76 -3.72 1.60 -8.62
CA LEU A 76 -4.69 1.95 -9.66
C LEU A 76 -5.11 0.73 -10.48
N LEU A 77 -4.15 -0.12 -10.87
CA LEU A 77 -4.44 -1.37 -11.58
C LEU A 77 -5.30 -2.31 -10.73
N TYR A 78 -4.95 -2.49 -9.45
CA TYR A 78 -5.74 -3.30 -8.52
C TYR A 78 -7.16 -2.75 -8.34
N GLY A 79 -7.29 -1.44 -8.11
CA GLY A 79 -8.59 -0.77 -8.00
C GLY A 79 -9.44 -0.90 -9.27
N PHE A 80 -8.82 -0.79 -10.44
CA PHE A 80 -9.48 -1.00 -11.73
C PHE A 80 -9.91 -2.45 -11.94
N TRP A 81 -9.06 -3.41 -11.57
CA TRP A 81 -9.37 -4.84 -11.64
C TRP A 81 -10.52 -5.23 -10.71
N MET A 82 -10.52 -4.67 -9.49
CA MET A 82 -11.60 -4.83 -8.52
C MET A 82 -12.91 -4.19 -9.03
N LYS A 83 -12.86 -2.98 -9.61
CA LYS A 83 -14.04 -2.36 -10.23
C LYS A 83 -14.60 -3.19 -11.38
N ARG A 84 -13.75 -3.72 -12.28
CA ARG A 84 -14.18 -4.62 -13.35
C ARG A 84 -14.83 -5.88 -12.81
N LYS A 85 -14.31 -6.47 -11.73
CA LYS A 85 -14.90 -7.64 -11.08
C LYS A 85 -16.30 -7.35 -10.50
N THR A 86 -16.52 -6.13 -10.01
CA THR A 86 -17.83 -5.70 -9.50
C THR A 86 -18.83 -5.42 -10.64
N GLU A 87 -18.37 -4.89 -11.78
CA GLU A 87 -19.24 -4.68 -12.95
C GLU A 87 -19.62 -5.98 -13.67
N HIS A 88 -18.79 -7.03 -13.59
CA HIS A 88 -19.16 -8.37 -14.06
C HIS A 88 -20.21 -9.07 -13.18
N LYS A 89 -20.55 -8.53 -12.00
CA LYS A 89 -21.66 -9.03 -11.16
C LYS A 89 -22.98 -8.24 -11.31
N THR A 90 -23.00 -7.15 -12.08
CA THR A 90 -24.17 -6.26 -12.19
C THR A 90 -24.69 -6.04 -13.61
N LYS A 91 -24.17 -6.77 -14.62
CA LYS A 91 -24.67 -6.71 -16.00
C LYS A 91 -24.80 -8.11 -16.64
N THR A 92 -25.75 -8.90 -16.17
CA THR A 92 -26.32 -10.03 -16.92
C THR A 92 -27.85 -10.04 -16.79
N GLY A 93 -28.45 -8.89 -17.11
CA GLY A 93 -29.78 -8.87 -17.69
C GLY A 93 -29.65 -8.76 -19.21
N ARG A 94 -30.03 -9.84 -19.93
CA ARG A 94 -30.44 -9.88 -21.37
C ARG A 94 -29.38 -10.29 -22.43
N ARG A 95 -29.36 -11.61 -22.72
CA ARG A 95 -29.10 -12.35 -23.99
C ARG A 95 -27.96 -11.91 -24.94
N LYS A 96 -26.95 -12.76 -25.13
CA LYS A 96 -26.84 -13.73 -26.27
C LYS A 96 -25.59 -14.62 -26.14
N SER A 97 -25.77 -15.87 -26.56
CA SER A 97 -24.82 -16.96 -26.76
C SER A 97 -23.51 -16.53 -27.44
N HIS A 98 -22.37 -16.89 -26.85
CA HIS A 98 -21.28 -17.56 -27.57
C HIS A 98 -20.44 -18.36 -26.57
N ASP A 99 -20.32 -19.64 -26.89
CA ASP A 99 -19.54 -20.69 -26.25
C ASP A 99 -18.05 -20.32 -26.09
N ASN A 100 -17.45 -20.61 -24.92
CA ASN A 100 -16.37 -21.59 -24.76
C ASN A 100 -15.65 -21.38 -23.39
N GLY A 101 -15.67 -22.37 -22.49
CA GLY A 101 -14.82 -22.34 -21.29
C GLY A 101 -15.28 -23.09 -20.04
N MET A 102 -15.58 -24.40 -20.16
CA MET A 102 -15.25 -25.45 -19.19
C MET A 102 -15.45 -25.16 -17.68
N VAL A 103 -16.64 -25.47 -17.16
CA VAL A 103 -16.83 -26.37 -15.99
C VAL A 103 -18.19 -27.04 -16.17
N ASP A 104 -18.18 -28.28 -16.63
CA ASP A 104 -19.33 -29.19 -16.69
C ASP A 104 -19.65 -29.67 -15.26
N VAL A 105 -20.46 -28.92 -14.54
CA VAL A 105 -21.19 -29.42 -13.37
C VAL A 105 -22.60 -29.68 -13.85
N LYS A 106 -22.88 -30.96 -14.05
CA LYS A 106 -24.18 -31.53 -14.39
C LYS A 106 -25.34 -30.71 -13.85
N GLU A 107 -26.15 -30.31 -14.80
CA GLU A 107 -27.53 -29.83 -14.77
C GLU A 107 -28.40 -30.67 -13.83
N MET A 108 -28.26 -30.49 -12.51
CA MET A 108 -29.38 -30.60 -11.59
C MET A 108 -30.13 -29.28 -11.70
N GLU A 109 -31.46 -29.35 -11.86
CA GLU A 109 -32.38 -28.25 -12.16
C GLU A 109 -32.40 -27.19 -11.03
N LEU A 110 -31.29 -26.48 -10.83
CA LEU A 110 -31.15 -25.42 -9.84
C LEU A 110 -31.92 -24.20 -10.35
N ARG A 111 -33.21 -24.14 -10.01
CA ARG A 111 -34.00 -22.92 -10.17
C ARG A 111 -33.42 -21.86 -9.24
N LEU A 112 -32.79 -20.86 -9.83
CA LEU A 112 -32.29 -19.70 -9.10
C LEU A 112 -33.50 -18.82 -8.73
N PHE A 113 -33.71 -18.62 -7.43
CA PHE A 113 -34.73 -17.69 -6.92
C PHE A 113 -34.07 -16.37 -6.53
N ASP A 114 -34.73 -15.26 -6.85
CA ASP A 114 -34.30 -13.94 -6.37
C ASP A 114 -34.53 -13.83 -4.85
N PHE A 115 -33.60 -13.19 -4.16
CA PHE A 115 -33.66 -13.04 -2.71
C PHE A 115 -34.87 -12.20 -2.28
N GLU A 116 -35.27 -11.22 -3.08
CA GLU A 116 -36.48 -10.41 -2.85
C GLU A 116 -37.74 -11.30 -2.83
N ASN A 117 -37.87 -12.22 -3.78
CA ASN A 117 -38.99 -13.16 -3.84
C ASN A 117 -39.01 -14.09 -2.62
N ILE A 118 -37.84 -14.50 -2.13
CA ILE A 118 -37.73 -15.33 -0.91
C ILE A 118 -38.15 -14.54 0.34
N ILE A 119 -37.78 -13.26 0.43
CA ILE A 119 -38.23 -12.37 1.53
C ILE A 119 -39.75 -12.24 1.49
N LEU A 120 -40.34 -11.95 0.32
CA LEU A 120 -41.78 -11.82 0.17
C LEU A 120 -42.49 -13.12 0.54
N ALA A 121 -42.01 -14.25 0.00
CA ALA A 121 -42.60 -15.56 0.25
C ALA A 121 -42.59 -15.95 1.73
N THR A 122 -41.56 -15.56 2.48
CA THR A 122 -41.40 -15.90 3.91
C THR A 122 -41.89 -14.81 4.87
N ASN A 123 -42.49 -13.73 4.36
CA ASN A 123 -42.81 -12.52 5.13
C ASN A 123 -41.60 -12.01 5.94
N ASN A 124 -40.50 -11.77 5.24
CA ASN A 124 -39.22 -11.36 5.78
C ASN A 124 -38.69 -12.28 6.89
N PHE A 125 -38.75 -13.60 6.67
CA PHE A 125 -38.37 -14.62 7.64
C PHE A 125 -39.08 -14.44 9.00
N SER A 126 -40.40 -14.19 8.96
CA SER A 126 -41.21 -14.05 10.19
C SER A 126 -41.11 -15.30 11.06
N ILE A 127 -41.06 -15.10 12.38
CA ILE A 127 -41.03 -16.19 13.35
C ILE A 127 -42.28 -17.07 13.25
N ASP A 128 -43.42 -16.51 12.84
CA ASP A 128 -44.68 -17.25 12.64
C ASP A 128 -44.56 -18.30 11.51
N ASN A 129 -43.64 -18.06 10.58
CA ASN A 129 -43.34 -18.96 9.47
C ASN A 129 -42.22 -19.96 9.80
N LYS A 130 -41.63 -19.92 11.00
CA LYS A 130 -40.57 -20.85 11.38
C LYS A 130 -41.14 -22.26 11.53
N ILE A 131 -40.57 -23.20 10.77
CA ILE A 131 -40.96 -24.62 10.79
C ILE A 131 -39.88 -25.53 11.38
N GLY A 132 -38.66 -25.04 11.58
CA GLY A 132 -37.60 -25.81 12.23
C GLY A 132 -36.34 -25.00 12.51
N GLU A 133 -35.50 -25.48 13.43
CA GLU A 133 -34.20 -24.90 13.74
C GLU A 133 -33.22 -26.00 14.15
N GLY A 134 -31.97 -25.89 13.71
CA GLY A 134 -30.88 -26.76 14.12
C GLY A 134 -29.53 -26.08 13.94
N GLY A 135 -28.44 -26.85 14.07
CA GLY A 135 -27.06 -26.33 13.96
C GLY A 135 -26.73 -25.68 12.61
N PHE A 136 -27.49 -26.02 11.56
CA PHE A 136 -27.31 -25.52 10.20
C PHE A 136 -28.23 -24.34 9.86
N GLY A 137 -28.91 -23.75 10.84
CA GLY A 137 -29.77 -22.59 10.67
C GLY A 137 -31.26 -22.87 10.87
N THR A 138 -32.07 -21.89 10.49
CA THR A 138 -33.53 -21.89 10.73
C THR A 138 -34.26 -22.11 9.42
N VAL A 139 -35.28 -22.96 9.43
CA VAL A 139 -36.14 -23.25 8.27
C VAL A 139 -37.46 -22.53 8.43
N TYR A 140 -37.88 -21.82 7.38
CA TYR A 140 -39.12 -21.06 7.30
C TYR A 140 -40.02 -21.62 6.20
N LYS A 141 -41.33 -21.65 6.43
CA LYS A 141 -42.33 -21.84 5.39
C LYS A 141 -42.46 -20.56 4.58
N GLY A 142 -42.55 -20.68 3.26
CA GLY A 142 -42.90 -19.57 2.39
C GLY A 142 -43.89 -19.99 1.32
N THR A 143 -44.54 -19.00 0.71
CA THR A 143 -45.45 -19.19 -0.43
C THR A 143 -45.02 -18.27 -1.56
N MET A 144 -44.64 -18.84 -2.71
CA MET A 144 -44.23 -18.12 -3.91
C MET A 144 -45.41 -17.42 -4.57
N GLU A 145 -45.15 -16.50 -5.52
CA GLU A 145 -46.19 -15.75 -6.23
C GLU A 145 -47.17 -16.65 -7.01
N ASP A 146 -46.72 -17.81 -7.46
CA ASP A 146 -47.54 -18.83 -8.13
C ASP A 146 -48.34 -19.71 -7.16
N GLY A 147 -48.27 -19.44 -5.86
CA GLY A 147 -48.92 -20.21 -4.80
C GLY A 147 -48.15 -21.45 -4.35
N GLN A 148 -46.96 -21.72 -4.90
CA GLN A 148 -46.15 -22.86 -4.49
C GLN A 148 -45.63 -22.69 -3.06
N GLU A 149 -45.93 -23.65 -2.18
CA GLU A 149 -45.34 -23.70 -0.84
C GLU A 149 -43.90 -24.20 -0.89
N VAL A 150 -43.02 -23.53 -0.16
CA VAL A 150 -41.57 -23.81 -0.10
C VAL A 150 -41.06 -23.83 1.33
N ALA A 151 -39.97 -24.56 1.56
CA ALA A 151 -39.20 -24.51 2.80
C ALA A 151 -37.87 -23.78 2.52
N VAL A 152 -37.65 -22.66 3.21
CA VAL A 152 -36.48 -21.80 3.04
C VAL A 152 -35.57 -21.97 4.25
N LYS A 153 -34.42 -22.62 4.07
CA LYS A 153 -33.38 -22.78 5.10
C LYS A 153 -32.45 -21.55 5.08
N ARG A 154 -32.54 -20.72 6.12
CA ARG A 154 -31.63 -19.60 6.36
C ARG A 154 -30.48 -20.09 7.23
N LEU A 155 -29.30 -20.23 6.62
CA LEU A 155 -28.08 -20.63 7.31
C LEU A 155 -27.70 -19.57 8.36
N SER A 156 -27.37 -20.01 9.58
CA SER A 156 -26.79 -19.15 10.61
C SER A 156 -25.30 -18.92 10.33
N CYS A 157 -24.81 -17.69 10.52
CA CYS A 157 -23.41 -17.32 10.27
C CYS A 157 -22.45 -17.79 11.40
N THR A 158 -22.85 -18.76 12.23
CA THR A 158 -22.22 -19.03 13.52
C THR A 158 -21.00 -19.96 13.47
N SER A 159 -20.51 -20.37 12.30
CA SER A 159 -19.18 -21.00 12.25
C SER A 159 -18.52 -20.91 10.87
N VAL A 160 -17.19 -20.90 10.90
CA VAL A 160 -16.27 -21.08 9.76
C VAL A 160 -16.51 -22.42 9.03
N GLN A 161 -17.38 -23.29 9.55
CA GLN A 161 -17.74 -24.60 9.03
C GLN A 161 -18.94 -24.57 8.06
N GLY A 162 -19.83 -23.57 8.17
CA GLY A 162 -21.11 -23.55 7.44
C GLY A 162 -21.01 -23.34 5.93
N VAL A 163 -20.00 -22.61 5.43
CA VAL A 163 -19.82 -22.41 3.98
C VAL A 163 -19.31 -23.69 3.30
N GLY A 164 -18.47 -24.47 4.00
CA GLY A 164 -17.96 -25.75 3.51
C GLY A 164 -19.04 -26.83 3.46
N GLU A 165 -19.89 -26.89 4.49
CA GLU A 165 -21.02 -27.81 4.57
C GLU A 165 -22.13 -27.44 3.56
N PHE A 166 -22.39 -26.14 3.32
CA PHE A 166 -23.30 -25.68 2.28
C PHE A 166 -22.86 -26.11 0.88
N MET A 167 -21.58 -25.93 0.57
CA MET A 167 -21.04 -26.35 -0.73
C MET A 167 -21.09 -27.87 -0.90
N ASN A 168 -21.13 -28.64 0.20
CA ASN A 168 -21.31 -30.09 0.16
C ASN A 168 -22.78 -30.47 -0.11
N GLU A 169 -23.75 -29.81 0.52
CA GLU A 169 -25.19 -30.03 0.25
C GLU A 169 -25.59 -29.61 -1.18
N VAL A 170 -25.00 -28.56 -1.75
CA VAL A 170 -25.33 -28.08 -3.12
C VAL A 170 -24.70 -28.95 -4.23
N LYS A 171 -23.65 -29.72 -3.91
CA LYS A 171 -22.94 -30.59 -4.87
C LYS A 171 -23.47 -32.03 -4.90
N LEU A 172 -24.19 -32.44 -3.86
CA LEU A 172 -24.84 -33.75 -3.75
C LEU A 172 -26.21 -33.71 -4.42
#